data_AF-A0A9D4GF43-F1
#
_entry.id   AF-A0A9D4GF43-F1
#
_cell.length_a   1.000
_cell.length_b   1.000
_cell.length_c   1.000
_cell.angle_alpha   90.00
_cell.angle_beta   90.00
_cell.angle_gamma   90.00
#
_symmetry.space_group_name_H-M   'P 1'
#
loop_
_entity.id
_entity.type
_entity.pdbx_description
1 polymer ?
#
loop_
_entity_poly.entity_id
_entity_poly.type
_entity_poly.pdbx_seq_one_letter_code
_entity_poly.pdbx_strand_id
1 'polypeptide(L)'
;MGVVTGFLVVYKPILNMGNRDNLQYGPTHKHRIAYRPLTHTITGLDSYTYYEICVSAESGVKTSSCSQPMKIQTGESGRIFCVIKLKT
;
A
#
# COMPACT_ATOMS: atom_id res chain seq x y z
N MET A 1 6.83 -7.12 24.27
CA MET A 1 6.51 -7.17 22.82
C MET A 1 5.22 -6.41 22.58
N GLY A 2 5.19 -5.46 21.65
CA GLY A 2 3.95 -4.76 21.29
C GLY A 2 3.09 -5.66 20.39
N VAL A 3 1.79 -5.77 20.68
CA VAL A 3 0.86 -6.55 19.87
C VAL A 3 0.48 -5.71 18.64
N VAL A 4 0.61 -6.27 17.44
CA VAL A 4 0.13 -5.62 16.22
C VAL A 4 -1.39 -5.54 16.26
N THR A 5 -1.91 -4.32 16.25
CA THR A 5 -3.35 -4.02 16.32
C THR A 5 -3.95 -3.71 14.96
N GLY A 6 -3.12 -3.38 13.97
CA GLY A 6 -3.56 -3.06 12.62
C GLY A 6 -2.41 -2.81 11.65
N PHE A 7 -2.77 -2.34 10.46
CA PHE A 7 -1.82 -1.95 9.43
C PHE A 7 -2.19 -0.61 8.84
N LEU A 8 -1.15 0.15 8.49
CA LEU A 8 -1.27 1.34 7.66
C LEU A 8 -0.78 0.99 6.26
N VAL A 9 -1.71 0.97 5.29
CA VAL A 9 -1.40 0.85 3.87
C VAL A 9 -1.22 2.25 3.30
N VAL A 10 -0.06 2.49 2.70
CA VAL A 10 0.26 3.75 2.03
C VAL A 10 0.39 3.46 0.55
N TYR A 11 -0.35 4.20 -0.28
CA TYR A 11 -0.29 4.04 -1.73
C TYR A 11 -0.36 5.37 -2.45
N LYS A 12 0.30 5.46 -3.62
CA LYS A 12 0.36 6.66 -4.44
C LYS A 12 0.42 6.28 -5.93
N PRO A 13 -0.31 6.96 -6.82
CA PRO A 13 -0.24 6.68 -8.24
C PRO A 13 1.11 7.14 -8.78
N ILE A 14 1.62 6.42 -9.78
CA ILE A 14 2.81 6.77 -10.54
C ILE A 14 2.33 7.51 -11.78
N LEU A 15 2.50 8.84 -11.79
CA LEU A 15 2.02 9.72 -12.86
C LEU A 15 2.91 9.66 -14.09
N ASN A 16 4.20 9.39 -13.89
CA ASN A 16 5.15 9.22 -14.97
C ASN A 16 6.09 8.06 -14.66
N MET A 17 6.04 7.05 -15.52
CA MET A 17 6.88 5.86 -15.48
C MET A 17 8.08 6.00 -16.43
N GLY A 18 8.65 7.21 -16.51
CA GLY A 18 9.87 7.50 -17.27
C GLY A 18 11.07 6.65 -16.80
N ASN A 19 12.26 6.90 -17.37
CA ASN A 19 13.48 6.18 -16.99
C ASN A 19 13.59 6.09 -15.46
N ARG A 20 13.89 4.88 -14.97
CA ARG A 20 13.64 4.35 -13.61
C ARG A 20 14.00 5.26 -12.43
N ASP A 21 14.80 6.30 -12.65
CA ASP A 21 15.32 7.24 -11.66
C ASP A 21 14.49 8.52 -11.47
N ASN A 22 13.44 8.77 -12.27
CA ASN A 22 12.63 9.99 -12.14
C ASN A 22 11.12 9.72 -12.14
N LEU A 23 10.70 8.83 -11.22
CA LEU A 23 9.29 8.53 -11.02
C LEU A 23 8.58 9.72 -10.37
N GLN A 24 7.60 10.27 -11.09
CA GLN A 24 6.69 11.26 -10.52
C GLN A 24 5.50 10.54 -9.88
N TYR A 25 5.21 10.90 -8.65
CA TYR A 25 4.10 10.36 -7.89
C TYR A 25 3.00 11.40 -7.75
N GLY A 26 1.75 10.93 -7.75
CA GLY A 26 0.61 11.74 -7.39
C GLY A 26 0.37 11.77 -5.88
N PRO A 27 -0.86 12.15 -5.47
CA PRO A 27 -1.23 12.25 -4.06
C PRO A 27 -0.97 10.94 -3.29
N THR A 28 -0.49 11.09 -2.06
CA THR A 28 -0.33 9.95 -1.15
C THR A 28 -1.63 9.67 -0.42
N HIS A 29 -2.09 8.43 -0.54
CA HIS A 29 -3.24 7.92 0.19
C HIS A 29 -2.79 7.04 1.35
N LYS A 30 -3.54 7.11 2.44
CA LYS A 30 -3.31 6.35 3.67
C LYS A 30 -4.58 5.64 4.05
N HIS A 31 -4.51 4.32 4.22
CA HIS A 31 -5.65 3.50 4.56
C HIS A 31 -5.29 2.58 5.72
N ARG A 32 -6.00 2.75 6.85
CA ARG A 32 -5.85 1.89 8.01
C ARG A 32 -6.75 0.67 7.88
N ILE A 33 -6.20 -0.48 8.20
CA ILE A 33 -6.90 -1.76 8.15
C ILE A 33 -6.64 -2.56 9.41
N ALA A 34 -7.60 -3.42 9.77
CA ALA A 34 -7.51 -4.26 10.94
C ALA A 34 -6.37 -5.30 10.81
N TYR A 35 -5.89 -5.84 11.93
CA TYR A 35 -4.87 -6.88 11.97
C TYR A 35 -5.26 -8.17 11.21
N ARG A 36 -6.57 -8.42 11.07
CA ARG A 36 -7.14 -9.54 10.33
C ARG A 36 -8.36 -9.08 9.53
N PRO A 37 -8.62 -9.67 8.33
CA PRO A 37 -7.77 -10.63 7.62
C PRO A 37 -6.47 -10.00 7.08
N LEU A 38 -5.44 -10.82 6.79
CA LEU A 38 -4.16 -10.35 6.21
C LEU A 38 -4.24 -10.02 4.71
N THR A 39 -5.44 -10.04 4.15
CA THR A 39 -5.71 -9.72 2.75
C THR A 39 -6.67 -8.55 2.71
N HIS A 40 -6.36 -7.54 1.92
CA HIS A 40 -7.22 -6.37 1.78
C HIS A 40 -7.35 -5.96 0.32
N THR A 41 -8.54 -5.54 -0.09
CA THR A 41 -8.79 -5.00 -1.42
C THR A 41 -8.89 -3.49 -1.31
N ILE A 42 -8.03 -2.78 -2.02
CA ILE A 42 -8.14 -1.33 -2.19
C ILE A 42 -9.02 -1.09 -3.42
N THR A 43 -10.06 -0.28 -3.25
CA THR A 43 -11.05 0.04 -4.29
C THR A 43 -11.09 1.53 -4.57
N GLY A 44 -11.70 1.92 -5.69
CA GLY A 44 -11.84 3.34 -6.07
C GLY A 44 -10.52 3.95 -6.55
N LEU A 45 -9.65 3.11 -7.11
CA LEU A 45 -8.41 3.55 -7.77
C LEU A 45 -8.68 3.79 -9.25
N ASP A 46 -7.82 4.57 -9.89
CA ASP A 46 -7.91 4.80 -11.33
C ASP A 46 -7.63 3.51 -12.09
N SER A 47 -8.42 3.23 -13.13
CA SER A 47 -8.24 2.07 -14.00
C SER A 47 -6.88 2.13 -14.72
N TYR A 48 -6.27 0.97 -14.95
CA TYR A 48 -5.02 0.82 -15.72
C TYR A 48 -3.84 1.69 -15.24
N THR A 49 -3.84 2.10 -13.97
CA THR A 49 -2.88 3.02 -13.38
C THR A 49 -1.90 2.28 -12.48
N TYR A 50 -0.62 2.62 -12.57
CA TYR A 50 0.40 2.07 -11.69
C TYR A 50 0.36 2.78 -10.33
N TYR A 51 0.40 2.00 -9.26
CA TYR A 51 0.53 2.49 -7.89
C TYR A 51 1.78 1.90 -7.24
N GLU A 52 2.47 2.72 -6.46
CA GLU A 52 3.45 2.25 -5.48
C GLU A 52 2.75 2.09 -4.13
N ILE A 53 2.88 0.92 -3.51
CA ILE A 53 2.23 0.55 -2.26
C ILE A 53 3.26 0.07 -1.25
N CYS A 54 3.14 0.49 0.00
CA CYS A 54 3.84 -0.11 1.12
C CYS A 54 2.91 -0.28 2.32
N VAL A 55 3.25 -1.22 3.20
CA VAL A 55 2.45 -1.54 4.39
C VAL A 55 3.33 -1.39 5.64
N SER A 56 2.82 -0.71 6.65
CA SER A 56 3.40 -0.62 7.99
C SER A 56 2.51 -1.34 9.00
N ALA A 57 3.11 -1.99 9.98
CA ALA A 57 2.39 -2.53 11.15
C ALA A 57 2.13 -1.42 12.17
N GLU A 58 0.91 -1.37 12.73
CA GLU A 58 0.54 -0.51 13.85
C GLU A 58 0.41 -1.36 15.12
N SER A 59 1.03 -0.92 16.22
CA SER A 59 0.98 -1.55 17.55
C SER A 59 0.75 -0.46 18.60
N GLY A 60 -0.51 -0.24 18.97
CA GLY A 60 -0.89 0.82 19.91
C GLY A 60 -0.49 2.20 19.37
N VAL A 61 0.48 2.86 20.03
CA VAL A 61 0.98 4.20 19.62
C VAL A 61 2.15 4.17 18.63
N LYS A 62 2.65 2.98 18.25
CA LYS A 62 3.81 2.84 17.36
C LYS A 62 3.39 2.35 15.98
N THR A 63 4.03 2.90 14.95
CA THR A 63 3.93 2.44 13.56
C THR A 63 5.31 2.02 13.08
N SER A 64 5.43 0.85 12.46
CA SER A 64 6.70 0.39 11.89
C SER A 64 7.10 1.21 10.66
N SER A 65 8.35 1.05 10.23
CA SER A 65 8.74 1.45 8.88
C SER A 65 7.87 0.73 7.83
N CYS A 66 7.72 1.38 6.68
CA CYS A 66 7.02 0.78 5.54
C CYS A 66 7.79 -0.45 5.04
N SER A 67 7.06 -1.45 4.55
CA SER A 67 7.62 -2.57 3.80
C SER A 67 8.39 -2.11 2.56
N GLN A 68 9.13 -3.02 1.94
CA GLN A 68 9.64 -2.80 0.58
C GLN A 68 8.47 -2.38 -0.34
N PRO A 69 8.57 -1.24 -1.04
CA PRO A 69 7.49 -0.77 -1.90
C PRO A 69 7.24 -1.75 -3.04
N MET A 70 5.96 -1.99 -3.32
CA MET A 70 5.49 -2.81 -4.42
C MET A 70 4.87 -1.91 -5.48
N LYS A 71 5.22 -2.13 -6.75
CA LYS A 71 4.58 -1.46 -7.88
C LYS A 71 3.60 -2.42 -8.53
N ILE A 72 2.36 -1.96 -8.67
CA ILE A 72 1.27 -2.77 -9.20
C ILE A 72 0.36 -1.92 -10.06
N GLN A 73 -0.09 -2.47 -11.19
CA GLN A 73 -1.06 -1.83 -12.06
C GLN A 73 -2.46 -2.29 -11.68
N THR A 74 -3.41 -1.36 -11.58
CA THR A 74 -4.83 -1.70 -11.48
C THR A 74 -5.34 -2.30 -12.79
N GLY A 75 -6.30 -3.22 -12.70
CA GLY A 75 -7.12 -3.61 -13.84
C GLY A 75 -8.21 -2.58 -14.16
N GLU A 76 -9.13 -2.95 -15.06
CA GLU A 76 -10.25 -2.09 -15.47
C GLU A 76 -11.11 -1.60 -14.31
N SER A 77 -11.34 -2.46 -13.31
CA SER A 77 -12.18 -2.16 -12.16
C SER A 77 -11.56 -1.20 -11.14
N GLY A 78 -10.31 -0.76 -11.33
CA GLY A 78 -9.68 0.19 -10.40
C GLY A 78 -9.45 -0.41 -9.01
N ARG A 79 -9.08 -1.70 -8.96
CA ARG A 79 -8.87 -2.45 -7.71
C ARG A 79 -7.47 -3.04 -7.64
N ILE A 80 -6.94 -3.09 -6.41
CA ILE A 80 -5.69 -3.77 -6.08
C ILE A 80 -5.92 -4.74 -4.93
N PHE A 81 -5.48 -5.98 -5.12
CA PHE A 81 -5.42 -6.98 -4.06
C PHE A 81 -4.07 -6.90 -3.35
N CYS A 82 -4.09 -6.54 -2.07
CA CYS A 82 -2.90 -6.47 -1.23
C CYS A 82 -2.85 -7.66 -0.29
N VAL A 83 -1.73 -8.39 -0.31
CA VAL A 83 -1.43 -9.46 0.65
C VAL A 83 -0.42 -8.93 1.66
N ILE A 84 -0.83 -8.83 2.92
CA ILE A 84 0.02 -8.34 4.01
C ILE A 84 0.89 -9.50 4.49
N LYS A 85 2.14 -9.51 4.05
CA LYS A 85 3.13 -10.46 4.57
C LYS A 85 3.83 -9.85 5.78
N LEU A 86 3.46 -10.33 6.96
CA LEU A 86 4.20 -10.07 8.18
C LEU A 86 5.51 -10.88 8.14
N LYS A 87 6.66 -10.19 8.21
CA LYS A 87 7.91 -10.87 8.56
C LYS A 87 7.91 -11.06 10.08
N THR A 88 7.82 -12.31 10.51
CA THR A 88 8.05 -12.74 11.90
C THR A 88 9.53 -12.70 12.24
#